data_AF-A0A972N0F0-F1
#
_entry.id   AF-A0A972N0F0-F1
#
_cell.length_a   1.000
_cell.length_b   1.000
_cell.length_c   1.000
_cell.angle_alpha   90.00
_cell.angle_beta   90.00
_cell.angle_gamma   90.00
#
_symmetry.space_group_name_H-M   'P 1'
#
loop_
_entity.id
_entity.type
_entity.pdbx_description
1 polymer ?
#
loop_
_entity_poly.entity_id
_entity_poly.type
_entity_poly.pdbx_seq_one_letter_code
_entity_poly.pdbx_strand_id
1 'polypeptide(L)'
;MLLIAASLPDTLWVSGSFIRESDDGRVSGYFYVKPAKITILRVVRPVNQIMYFLPDTLVIYYPEDRKVFKLRSSHRMLEGGMGTFGSAEENLKRAGFMFVSAKHLGDTLVKSYRHPQAKMTLRIYTLNGTMVKYLAFGPDGGEVLRVEFGGIRRVYDDYSFPDTIRTVMHTPGGTYRETYIFHGIAVKSDSQVPDYVRARDFPPDVEVIYRGWD
;
A
#
# COMPACT_ATOMS: atom_id res chain seq x y z
N MET A 1 2.63 6.89 30.10
CA MET A 1 2.67 5.53 29.53
C MET A 1 3.26 5.63 28.13
N LEU A 2 4.52 5.22 27.95
CA LEU A 2 5.19 5.25 26.64
C LEU A 2 4.63 4.08 25.82
N LEU A 3 3.84 4.36 24.77
CA LEU A 3 3.52 3.36 23.75
C LEU A 3 4.75 3.21 22.86
N ILE A 4 5.56 2.19 23.13
CA ILE A 4 6.55 1.71 22.17
C ILE A 4 5.72 1.04 21.07
N ALA A 5 5.53 1.72 19.93
CA ALA A 5 4.97 1.10 18.75
C ALA A 5 5.95 0.01 18.29
N ALA A 6 5.71 -1.24 18.67
CA ALA A 6 6.52 -2.35 18.22
C ALA A 6 6.27 -2.55 16.72
N SER A 7 7.25 -2.19 15.89
CA SER A 7 7.25 -2.54 14.47
C SER A 7 7.46 -4.04 14.32
N LEU A 8 6.84 -4.64 13.29
CA LEU A 8 7.13 -6.02 12.92
C LEU A 8 8.66 -6.19 12.80
N PRO A 9 9.29 -7.21 13.42
CA PRO A 9 10.70 -7.47 13.25
C PRO A 9 11.07 -7.50 11.77
N ASP A 10 12.23 -6.96 11.44
CA ASP A 10 12.74 -6.85 10.06
C ASP A 10 12.92 -8.19 9.35
N THR A 11 12.80 -9.30 10.07
CA THR A 11 12.91 -10.68 9.61
C THR A 11 11.57 -11.33 9.29
N LEU A 12 10.45 -10.68 9.63
CA LEU A 12 9.12 -11.20 9.43
C LEU A 12 8.43 -10.58 8.21
N TRP A 13 7.53 -11.36 7.64
CA TRP A 13 6.68 -11.02 6.50
C TRP A 13 5.24 -11.28 6.86
N VAL A 14 4.34 -10.45 6.36
CA VAL A 14 2.92 -10.79 6.25
C VAL A 14 2.67 -11.26 4.83
N SER A 15 2.06 -12.42 4.69
CA SER A 15 1.85 -13.06 3.39
C SER A 15 0.47 -13.67 3.28
N GLY A 16 0.04 -13.91 2.06
CA GLY A 16 -1.21 -14.58 1.75
C GLY A 16 -1.50 -14.55 0.25
N SER A 17 -2.72 -14.86 -0.12
CA SER A 17 -3.22 -14.66 -1.47
C SER A 17 -4.13 -13.44 -1.55
N PHE A 18 -4.24 -12.85 -2.74
CA PHE A 18 -5.17 -11.76 -3.00
C PHE A 18 -5.97 -12.00 -4.28
N ILE A 19 -7.16 -11.40 -4.31
CA ILE A 19 -7.95 -11.15 -5.51
C ILE A 19 -8.16 -9.64 -5.57
N ARG A 20 -7.85 -9.03 -6.71
CA ARG A 20 -8.24 -7.66 -7.04
C ARG A 20 -9.35 -7.70 -8.08
N GLU A 21 -10.47 -7.07 -7.78
CA GLU A 21 -11.55 -6.85 -8.72
C GLU A 21 -11.61 -5.36 -9.02
N SER A 22 -11.48 -4.99 -10.29
CA SER A 22 -11.60 -3.60 -10.75
C SER A 22 -12.46 -3.52 -12.01
N ASP A 23 -12.78 -2.31 -12.44
CA ASP A 23 -13.54 -2.07 -13.67
C ASP A 23 -12.84 -2.69 -14.91
N ASP A 24 -11.50 -2.78 -14.88
CA ASP A 24 -10.67 -3.39 -15.94
C ASP A 24 -10.54 -4.91 -15.84
N GLY A 25 -11.17 -5.52 -14.83
CA GLY A 25 -11.23 -6.96 -14.65
C GLY A 25 -10.53 -7.49 -13.39
N ARG A 26 -10.33 -8.80 -13.38
CA ARG A 26 -9.92 -9.54 -12.18
C ARG A 26 -8.46 -9.97 -12.24
N VAL A 27 -7.72 -9.66 -11.18
CA VAL A 27 -6.33 -10.07 -10.97
C VAL A 27 -6.25 -10.92 -9.72
N SER A 28 -5.41 -11.95 -9.71
CA SER A 28 -5.21 -12.77 -8.51
C SER A 28 -3.78 -13.24 -8.38
N GLY A 29 -3.36 -13.50 -7.15
CA GLY A 29 -1.98 -13.85 -6.88
C GLY A 29 -1.65 -13.95 -5.39
N TYR A 30 -0.37 -13.73 -5.09
CA TYR A 30 0.18 -13.77 -3.74
C TYR A 30 0.80 -12.44 -3.37
N PHE A 31 0.70 -12.08 -2.09
CA PHE A 31 1.34 -10.88 -1.56
C PHE A 31 2.34 -11.24 -0.46
N TYR A 32 3.35 -10.39 -0.33
CA TYR A 32 4.35 -10.44 0.74
C TYR A 32 4.68 -9.01 1.15
N VAL A 33 4.44 -8.68 2.40
CA VAL A 33 4.63 -7.34 2.96
C VAL A 33 5.65 -7.44 4.07
N LYS A 34 6.72 -6.65 3.95
CA LYS A 34 7.60 -6.31 5.05
C LYS A 34 7.33 -4.85 5.40
N PRO A 35 6.65 -4.57 6.53
CA PRO A 35 6.21 -3.24 6.92
C PRO A 35 7.30 -2.17 6.76
N ALA A 36 6.93 -1.00 6.27
CA ALA A 36 7.82 0.14 5.98
C ALA A 36 9.00 -0.11 5.02
N LYS A 37 9.17 -1.33 4.48
CA LYS A 37 10.30 -1.66 3.60
C LYS A 37 9.89 -1.99 2.18
N ILE A 38 8.98 -2.95 2.03
CA ILE A 38 8.64 -3.48 0.70
C ILE A 38 7.27 -4.15 0.72
N THR A 39 6.52 -3.96 -0.35
CA THR A 39 5.36 -4.80 -0.70
C THR A 39 5.68 -5.51 -2.01
N ILE A 40 5.41 -6.81 -2.06
CA ILE A 40 5.61 -7.63 -3.26
C ILE A 40 4.28 -8.26 -3.63
N LEU A 41 3.88 -8.11 -4.89
CA LEU A 41 2.73 -8.81 -5.47
C LEU A 41 3.23 -9.73 -6.57
N ARG A 42 3.01 -11.04 -6.42
CA ARG A 42 3.11 -11.99 -7.52
C ARG A 42 1.72 -12.19 -8.10
N VAL A 43 1.50 -11.67 -9.29
CA VAL A 43 0.28 -11.92 -10.06
C VAL A 43 0.42 -13.29 -10.74
N VAL A 44 -0.60 -14.12 -10.56
CA VAL A 44 -0.72 -15.44 -11.21
C VAL A 44 -1.71 -15.39 -12.37
N ARG A 45 -2.73 -14.51 -12.29
CA ARG A 45 -3.68 -14.24 -13.38
C ARG A 45 -4.02 -12.75 -13.43
N PRO A 46 -4.22 -12.16 -14.63
CA PRO A 46 -4.20 -12.82 -15.94
C PRO A 46 -2.79 -13.03 -16.51
N VAL A 47 -1.80 -12.25 -16.06
CA VAL A 47 -0.42 -12.29 -16.55
C VAL A 47 0.51 -12.66 -15.39
N ASN A 48 1.39 -13.62 -15.60
CA ASN A 48 2.40 -13.97 -14.63
C ASN A 48 3.43 -12.83 -14.52
N GLN A 49 3.34 -12.03 -13.46
CA GLN A 49 4.26 -10.92 -13.21
C GLN A 49 4.54 -10.76 -11.72
N ILE A 50 5.69 -10.18 -11.38
CA ILE A 50 6.09 -9.89 -10.01
C ILE A 50 6.34 -8.39 -9.89
N MET A 51 5.63 -7.75 -8.97
CA MET A 51 5.72 -6.32 -8.70
C MET A 51 6.36 -6.10 -7.33
N TYR A 52 7.43 -5.33 -7.29
CA TYR A 52 8.10 -4.89 -6.07
C TYR A 52 7.83 -3.40 -5.89
N PHE A 53 7.09 -3.07 -4.84
CA PHE A 53 6.82 -1.71 -4.41
C PHE A 53 7.84 -1.33 -3.35
N LEU A 54 8.90 -0.66 -3.79
CA LEU A 54 9.91 -0.04 -2.94
C LEU A 54 9.50 1.41 -2.65
N PRO A 55 10.05 2.07 -1.61
CA PRO A 55 9.71 3.46 -1.27
C PRO A 55 9.86 4.42 -2.47
N ASP A 56 10.91 4.16 -3.23
CA ASP A 56 11.39 4.80 -4.46
C ASP A 56 10.73 4.58 -5.80
N THR A 57 10.36 3.31 -5.95
CA THR A 57 10.58 2.59 -7.20
C THR A 57 9.61 1.45 -7.27
N LEU A 58 8.88 1.39 -8.38
CA LEU A 58 8.14 0.22 -8.77
C LEU A 58 9.01 -0.61 -9.71
N VAL A 59 9.27 -1.86 -9.33
CA VAL A 59 9.91 -2.83 -10.22
C VAL A 59 8.86 -3.83 -10.66
N ILE A 60 8.69 -4.01 -11.97
CA ILE A 60 7.77 -4.98 -12.55
C ILE A 60 8.58 -5.97 -13.37
N TYR A 61 8.52 -7.24 -13.01
CA TYR A 61 9.17 -8.33 -13.73
C TYR A 61 8.13 -9.21 -14.42
N TYR A 62 8.32 -9.42 -15.72
CA TYR A 62 7.58 -10.35 -16.56
C TYR A 62 8.50 -11.55 -16.84
N PRO A 63 8.34 -12.67 -16.12
CA PRO A 63 9.23 -13.82 -16.26
C PRO A 63 9.20 -14.45 -17.66
N GLU A 64 8.02 -14.47 -18.29
CA GLU A 64 7.81 -15.07 -19.61
C GLU A 64 8.50 -14.26 -20.71
N ASP A 65 8.42 -12.93 -20.63
CA ASP A 65 9.07 -12.03 -21.58
C ASP A 65 10.54 -11.75 -21.25
N ARG A 66 11.01 -12.22 -20.09
CA ARG A 66 12.34 -11.91 -19.52
C ARG A 66 12.61 -10.40 -19.44
N LYS A 67 11.58 -9.62 -19.09
CA LYS A 67 11.65 -8.14 -19.03
C LYS A 67 11.43 -7.61 -17.63
N VAL A 68 12.25 -6.63 -17.24
CA VAL A 68 12.12 -5.88 -16.00
C VAL A 68 11.93 -4.41 -16.32
N PHE A 69 10.86 -3.82 -15.81
CA PHE A 69 10.64 -2.37 -15.82
C PHE A 69 10.95 -1.80 -14.45
N LYS A 70 11.77 -0.75 -14.40
CA LYS A 70 12.05 0.02 -13.19
C LYS A 70 11.51 1.43 -13.38
N LEU A 71 10.50 1.79 -12.59
CA LEU A 71 9.80 3.06 -12.66
C LEU A 71 10.05 3.88 -11.39
N ARG A 72 10.51 5.12 -11.52
CA ARG A 72 10.81 6.02 -10.40
C ARG A 72 9.55 6.78 -10.20
N SER A 73 9.10 6.79 -8.97
CA SER A 73 8.10 7.76 -8.61
C SER A 73 8.82 9.00 -8.08
N SER A 74 8.55 10.16 -8.68
CA SER A 74 8.97 11.46 -8.16
C SER A 74 8.36 11.75 -6.78
N HIS A 75 7.28 11.04 -6.45
CA HIS A 75 6.63 11.04 -5.16
C HIS A 75 6.91 9.68 -4.53
N ARG A 76 7.55 9.61 -3.36
CA ARG A 76 7.67 8.34 -2.63
C ARG A 76 6.28 7.72 -2.58
N MET A 77 6.09 6.57 -3.24
CA MET A 77 4.77 5.92 -3.28
C MET A 77 4.36 5.81 -1.82
N LEU A 78 3.16 6.31 -1.46
CA LEU A 78 2.68 6.36 -0.07
C LEU A 78 3.14 5.08 0.64
N GLU A 79 4.18 5.25 1.46
CA GLU A 79 4.83 4.19 2.21
C GLU A 79 3.73 3.62 3.13
N GLY A 80 3.01 2.59 2.68
CA GLY A 80 1.78 2.20 3.34
C GLY A 80 0.71 1.50 2.51
N GLY A 81 0.92 1.25 1.21
CA GLY A 81 -0.08 0.59 0.33
C GLY A 81 -0.75 -0.67 0.90
N MET A 82 -0.11 -1.39 1.84
CA MET A 82 -0.77 -2.41 2.67
C MET A 82 -0.21 -2.53 4.10
N GLY A 83 0.68 -1.64 4.55
CA GLY A 83 1.70 -2.11 5.49
C GLY A 83 2.26 -1.24 6.60
N THR A 84 1.77 -0.04 6.91
CA THR A 84 2.15 0.60 8.19
C THR A 84 1.12 1.63 8.62
N PHE A 85 0.19 1.20 9.49
CA PHE A 85 -0.76 2.09 10.14
C PHE A 85 -0.10 3.05 11.16
N GLY A 86 1.09 2.71 11.68
CA GLY A 86 1.84 3.52 12.64
C GLY A 86 2.69 4.65 12.04
N SER A 87 3.13 4.55 10.78
CA SER A 87 4.01 5.54 10.14
C SER A 87 3.27 6.56 9.24
N ALA A 88 1.95 6.46 9.14
CA ALA A 88 1.16 7.26 8.22
C ALA A 88 1.38 8.77 8.42
N GLU A 89 1.48 9.24 9.67
CA GLU A 89 1.70 10.67 9.93
C GLU A 89 3.09 11.17 9.51
N GLU A 90 4.13 10.39 9.76
CA GLU A 90 5.49 10.75 9.32
C GLU A 90 5.58 10.77 7.80
N ASN A 91 4.94 9.81 7.14
CA ASN A 91 4.90 9.71 5.69
C ASN A 91 4.13 10.88 5.08
N LEU A 92 3.05 11.31 5.71
CA LEU A 92 2.32 12.51 5.32
C LEU A 92 3.14 13.78 5.49
N LYS A 93 3.83 13.94 6.63
CA LYS A 93 4.72 15.09 6.86
C LYS A 93 5.83 15.15 5.82
N ARG A 94 6.48 14.02 5.52
CA ARG A 94 7.49 13.90 4.46
C ARG A 94 6.94 14.22 3.08
N ALA A 95 5.66 13.89 2.83
CA ALA A 95 4.95 14.21 1.61
C ALA A 95 4.39 15.65 1.58
N GLY A 96 4.77 16.53 2.53
CA GLY A 96 4.36 17.94 2.54
C GLY A 96 2.96 18.23 3.09
N PHE A 97 2.28 17.22 3.65
CA PHE A 97 1.00 17.43 4.33
C PHE A 97 1.20 17.98 5.74
N MET A 98 0.45 19.03 6.06
CA MET A 98 0.42 19.65 7.38
C MET A 98 -0.85 19.24 8.12
N PHE A 99 -0.73 18.89 9.39
CA PHE A 99 -1.88 18.64 10.24
C PHE A 99 -2.73 19.89 10.40
N VAL A 100 -4.06 19.75 10.30
CA VAL A 100 -5.02 20.85 10.41
C VAL A 100 -5.89 20.70 11.65
N SER A 101 -6.48 19.51 11.85
CA SER A 101 -7.41 19.29 12.96
C SER A 101 -7.58 17.81 13.29
N ALA A 102 -8.04 17.55 14.50
CA ALA A 102 -8.48 16.24 14.98
C ALA A 102 -9.86 16.39 15.62
N LYS A 103 -10.78 15.47 15.31
CA LYS A 103 -12.13 15.46 15.87
C LYS A 103 -12.55 14.03 16.20
N HIS A 104 -13.14 13.81 17.37
CA HIS A 104 -13.81 12.56 17.71
C HIS A 104 -15.27 12.56 17.22
N LEU A 105 -15.68 11.45 16.62
CA LEU A 105 -17.04 11.12 16.20
C LEU A 105 -17.40 9.76 16.83
N GLY A 106 -17.86 9.78 18.08
CA GLY A 106 -17.93 8.59 18.92
C GLY A 106 -16.53 7.96 19.08
N ASP A 107 -16.42 6.67 18.79
CA ASP A 107 -15.16 5.90 18.87
C ASP A 107 -14.22 6.13 17.68
N THR A 108 -14.63 6.96 16.72
CA THR A 108 -13.82 7.27 15.54
C THR A 108 -13.10 8.60 15.71
N LEU A 109 -11.77 8.57 15.65
CA LEU A 109 -10.92 9.75 15.51
C LEU A 109 -10.74 10.09 14.03
N VAL A 110 -11.07 11.33 13.67
CA VAL A 110 -10.84 11.88 12.33
C VAL A 110 -9.74 12.92 12.39
N LYS A 111 -8.61 12.65 11.71
CA LYS A 111 -7.51 13.61 11.54
C LYS A 111 -7.53 14.20 10.13
N SER A 112 -7.42 15.51 10.02
CA SER A 112 -7.38 16.24 8.75
C SER A 112 -6.00 16.83 8.51
N TYR A 113 -5.52 16.72 7.28
CA TYR A 113 -4.24 17.24 6.82
C TYR A 113 -4.41 18.02 5.52
N ARG A 114 -3.56 19.01 5.26
CA ARG A 114 -3.58 19.82 4.04
C ARG A 114 -2.19 19.92 3.42
N HIS A 115 -2.11 19.72 2.11
CA HIS A 115 -0.89 20.00 1.35
C HIS A 115 -0.99 21.43 0.78
N PRO A 116 -0.12 22.38 1.18
CA PRO A 116 -0.29 23.78 0.81
C PRO A 116 -0.10 24.05 -0.68
N GLN A 117 0.90 23.41 -1.31
CA GLN A 117 1.20 23.58 -2.74
C GLN A 117 0.19 22.86 -3.63
N ALA A 118 -0.09 21.58 -3.37
CA ALA A 118 -1.06 20.81 -4.14
C ALA A 118 -2.53 21.21 -3.88
N LYS A 119 -2.77 22.04 -2.85
CA LYS A 119 -4.11 22.43 -2.37
C LYS A 119 -5.03 21.25 -2.05
N MET A 120 -4.48 20.08 -1.79
CA MET A 120 -5.22 18.87 -1.44
C MET A 120 -5.48 18.78 0.07
N THR A 121 -6.59 18.14 0.43
CA THR A 121 -6.93 17.81 1.82
C THR A 121 -7.03 16.30 1.98
N LEU A 122 -6.45 15.75 3.05
CA LEU A 122 -6.58 14.35 3.40
C LEU A 122 -7.31 14.23 4.75
N ARG A 123 -8.24 13.29 4.87
CA ARG A 123 -8.90 12.90 6.12
C ARG A 123 -8.65 11.43 6.40
N ILE A 124 -8.14 11.13 7.60
CA ILE A 124 -7.88 9.77 8.07
C ILE A 124 -8.86 9.46 9.21
N TYR A 125 -9.55 8.33 9.10
CA TYR A 125 -10.52 7.83 10.06
C TYR A 125 -9.93 6.63 10.80
N THR A 126 -9.87 6.74 12.11
CA THR A 126 -9.29 5.73 13.01
C THR A 126 -10.35 5.29 14.01
N LEU A 127 -10.76 4.04 13.96
CA LEU A 127 -11.70 3.42 14.91
C LEU A 127 -10.89 2.65 15.94
N ASN A 128 -11.02 2.98 17.23
CA ASN A 128 -10.31 2.29 18.32
C ASN A 128 -8.80 2.14 18.07
N GLY A 129 -8.15 3.20 17.58
CA GLY A 129 -6.71 3.21 17.27
C GLY A 129 -6.32 2.55 15.93
N THR A 130 -7.27 1.98 15.19
CA THR A 130 -7.04 1.32 13.90
C THR A 130 -7.57 2.16 12.74
N MET A 131 -6.75 2.46 11.73
CA MET A 131 -7.20 3.18 10.54
C MET A 131 -8.18 2.31 9.75
N VAL A 132 -9.40 2.83 9.54
CA VAL A 132 -10.47 2.11 8.81
C VAL A 132 -10.78 2.76 7.46
N LYS A 133 -10.39 4.02 7.26
CA LYS A 133 -10.66 4.75 6.02
C LYS A 133 -9.76 5.97 5.89
N TYR A 134 -9.44 6.36 4.65
CA TYR A 134 -9.01 7.71 4.36
C TYR A 134 -9.67 8.27 3.10
N LEU A 135 -9.79 9.59 3.04
CA LEU A 135 -10.39 10.35 1.96
C LEU A 135 -9.42 11.45 1.54
N ALA A 136 -9.12 11.58 0.24
CA ALA A 136 -8.41 12.72 -0.31
C ALA A 136 -9.38 13.58 -1.13
N PHE A 137 -9.23 14.89 -0.98
CA PHE A 137 -10.01 15.91 -1.66
C PHE A 137 -9.10 16.79 -2.51
N GLY A 138 -9.56 17.10 -3.71
CA GLY A 138 -8.88 17.97 -4.66
C GLY A 138 -8.95 19.45 -4.26
N PRO A 139 -8.31 20.33 -5.05
CA PRO A 139 -8.30 21.77 -4.82
C PRO A 139 -9.68 22.45 -4.81
N ASP A 140 -10.64 21.86 -5.53
CA ASP A 140 -12.04 22.28 -5.61
C ASP A 140 -12.91 21.78 -4.44
N GLY A 141 -12.33 20.96 -3.56
CA GLY A 141 -13.03 20.31 -2.45
C GLY A 141 -13.76 19.03 -2.83
N GLY A 142 -13.72 18.61 -4.10
CA GLY A 142 -14.27 17.34 -4.57
C GLY A 142 -13.46 16.15 -4.04
N GLU A 143 -14.13 15.04 -3.72
CA GLU A 143 -13.45 13.80 -3.36
C GLU A 143 -12.74 13.23 -4.59
N VAL A 144 -11.42 12.99 -4.49
CA VAL A 144 -10.62 12.41 -5.58
C VAL A 144 -10.21 10.97 -5.30
N LEU A 145 -10.17 10.59 -4.03
CA LEU A 145 -9.80 9.25 -3.60
C LEU A 145 -10.47 8.89 -2.29
N ARG A 146 -11.01 7.69 -2.21
CA ARG A 146 -11.46 7.03 -1.00
C ARG A 146 -10.84 5.66 -0.91
N VAL A 147 -10.31 5.34 0.25
CA VAL A 147 -9.83 3.99 0.57
C VAL A 147 -10.43 3.55 1.89
N GLU A 148 -11.02 2.36 1.89
CA GLU A 148 -11.68 1.76 3.04
C GLU A 148 -11.08 0.39 3.35
N PHE A 149 -10.80 0.15 4.63
CA PHE A 149 -10.21 -1.07 5.15
C PHE A 149 -11.28 -1.85 5.92
N GLY A 150 -11.60 -3.06 5.46
CA GLY A 150 -12.59 -3.93 6.08
C GLY A 150 -11.98 -5.22 6.62
N GLY A 151 -12.58 -5.79 7.67
CA GLY A 151 -12.12 -7.04 8.29
C GLY A 151 -10.69 -6.93 8.83
N ILE A 152 -10.40 -5.84 9.54
CA ILE A 152 -9.05 -5.61 10.07
C ILE A 152 -8.81 -6.54 11.26
N ARG A 153 -7.74 -7.33 11.17
CA ARG A 153 -7.32 -8.25 12.23
C ARG A 153 -5.88 -8.01 12.63
N ARG A 154 -5.60 -8.21 13.91
CA ARG A 154 -4.24 -8.24 14.46
C ARG A 154 -3.54 -9.50 13.95
N VAL A 155 -2.37 -9.35 13.31
CA VAL A 155 -1.60 -10.49 12.77
C VAL A 155 -0.29 -10.74 13.51
N TYR A 156 0.30 -9.71 14.12
CA TYR A 156 1.50 -9.84 14.98
C TYR A 156 1.68 -8.60 15.84
N ASP A 157 1.85 -8.72 17.16
CA ASP A 157 1.97 -7.57 18.08
C ASP A 157 1.03 -6.43 17.66
N ASP A 158 1.45 -5.18 17.59
CA ASP A 158 0.54 -4.07 17.24
C ASP A 158 0.28 -3.92 15.73
N TYR A 159 0.70 -4.90 14.94
CA TYR A 159 0.51 -4.93 13.52
C TYR A 159 -0.81 -5.59 13.14
N SER A 160 -1.66 -4.83 12.47
CA SER A 160 -2.94 -5.27 11.94
C SER A 160 -2.94 -5.26 10.42
N PHE A 161 -3.74 -6.14 9.82
CA PHE A 161 -3.87 -6.28 8.38
C PHE A 161 -5.35 -6.42 7.99
N PRO A 162 -5.80 -5.74 6.92
CA PRO A 162 -7.19 -5.83 6.46
C PRO A 162 -7.45 -7.09 5.64
N ASP A 163 -8.64 -7.67 5.79
CA ASP A 163 -9.12 -8.70 4.86
C ASP A 163 -9.59 -8.09 3.53
N THR A 164 -10.01 -6.83 3.52
CA THR A 164 -10.44 -6.12 2.31
C THR A 164 -9.92 -4.69 2.25
N ILE A 165 -9.54 -4.24 1.05
CA ILE A 165 -9.27 -2.83 0.73
C ILE A 165 -10.17 -2.43 -0.42
N ARG A 166 -11.00 -1.41 -0.24
CA ARG A 166 -11.83 -0.84 -1.32
C ARG A 166 -11.31 0.53 -1.66
N THR A 167 -11.04 0.77 -2.94
CA THR A 167 -10.58 2.06 -3.46
C THR A 167 -11.60 2.58 -4.45
N VAL A 168 -11.96 3.85 -4.31
CA VAL A 168 -12.71 4.62 -5.31
C VAL A 168 -11.88 5.83 -5.67
N MET A 169 -11.57 6.00 -6.94
CA MET A 169 -10.81 7.13 -7.46
C MET A 169 -11.67 7.91 -8.46
N HIS A 170 -11.83 9.21 -8.22
CA HIS A 170 -12.52 10.10 -9.13
C HIS A 170 -11.49 10.87 -9.94
N THR A 171 -11.55 10.71 -11.25
CA THR A 171 -10.67 11.38 -12.22
C THR A 171 -11.51 12.20 -13.19
N PRO A 172 -10.91 13.14 -13.96
CA PRO A 172 -11.62 13.84 -15.02
C PRO A 172 -12.26 12.90 -16.06
N GLY A 173 -11.68 11.71 -16.27
CA GLY A 173 -12.19 10.71 -17.21
C GLY A 173 -13.27 9.78 -16.66
N GLY A 174 -13.64 9.92 -15.38
CA GLY A 174 -14.65 9.06 -14.74
C GLY A 174 -14.24 8.56 -13.37
N THR A 175 -15.01 7.61 -12.85
CA THR A 175 -14.75 6.98 -11.54
C THR A 175 -14.22 5.57 -11.74
N TYR A 176 -13.02 5.31 -11.24
CA TYR A 176 -12.41 3.98 -11.18
C TYR A 176 -12.66 3.35 -9.81
N ARG A 177 -13.01 2.07 -9.79
CA ARG A 177 -13.20 1.29 -8.56
C ARG A 177 -12.32 0.05 -8.57
N GLU A 178 -11.76 -0.25 -7.41
CA GLU A 178 -11.10 -1.53 -7.18
C GLU A 178 -11.35 -2.04 -5.75
N THR A 179 -11.37 -3.35 -5.62
CA THR A 179 -11.45 -4.05 -4.34
C THR A 179 -10.38 -5.12 -4.29
N TYR A 180 -9.52 -5.07 -3.29
CA TYR A 180 -8.64 -6.18 -2.91
C TYR A 180 -9.31 -7.00 -1.82
N ILE A 181 -9.26 -8.32 -1.98
CA ILE A 181 -9.71 -9.31 -1.01
C ILE A 181 -8.52 -10.21 -0.70
N PHE A 182 -8.18 -10.32 0.58
CA PHE A 182 -7.02 -11.07 1.06
C PHE A 182 -7.46 -12.35 1.76
N HIS A 183 -6.73 -13.44 1.50
CA HIS A 183 -6.98 -14.75 2.09
C HIS A 183 -5.70 -15.39 2.60
N GLY A 184 -5.84 -16.30 3.58
CA GLY A 184 -4.72 -17.07 4.12
C GLY A 184 -3.62 -16.19 4.74
N ILE A 185 -4.00 -15.06 5.34
CA ILE A 185 -3.07 -14.08 5.90
C ILE A 185 -2.29 -14.72 7.06
N ALA A 186 -0.97 -14.76 6.93
CA ALA A 186 -0.08 -15.39 7.90
C ALA A 186 1.26 -14.64 7.99
N VAL A 187 1.86 -14.71 9.18
CA VAL A 187 3.20 -14.20 9.45
C VAL A 187 4.23 -15.29 9.14
N LYS A 188 5.28 -14.92 8.41
CA LYS A 188 6.34 -15.84 7.97
C LYS A 188 7.71 -15.24 8.26
N SER A 189 8.66 -16.06 8.66
CA SER A 189 10.08 -15.67 8.67
C SER A 189 10.65 -15.61 7.24
N ASP A 190 11.81 -14.99 7.07
CA ASP A 190 12.53 -14.98 5.78
C ASP A 190 12.68 -16.40 5.20
N SER A 191 12.99 -17.42 6.02
CA SER A 191 13.16 -18.80 5.55
C SER A 191 11.89 -19.46 4.98
N GLN A 192 10.72 -18.89 5.26
CA GLN A 192 9.42 -19.44 4.88
C GLN A 192 8.78 -18.74 3.66
N VAL A 193 9.44 -17.72 3.12
CA VAL A 193 9.00 -17.04 1.90
C VAL A 193 9.85 -17.50 0.69
N PRO A 194 9.29 -17.47 -0.54
CA PRO A 194 10.03 -17.89 -1.74
C PRO A 194 11.31 -17.08 -1.99
N ASP A 195 12.26 -17.65 -2.72
CA ASP A 195 13.56 -17.01 -3.00
C ASP A 195 13.42 -15.68 -3.73
N TYR A 196 12.48 -15.56 -4.67
CA TYR A 196 12.23 -14.30 -5.39
C TYR A 196 11.76 -13.16 -4.45
N VAL A 197 11.16 -13.49 -3.30
CA VAL A 197 10.78 -12.51 -2.26
C VAL A 197 12.01 -12.04 -1.50
N ARG A 198 12.97 -12.94 -1.24
CA ARG A 198 14.19 -12.66 -0.46
C ARG A 198 15.27 -11.96 -1.27
N ALA A 199 15.69 -12.58 -2.36
CA ALA A 199 16.89 -12.23 -3.10
C ALA A 199 16.68 -10.96 -3.94
N ARG A 200 15.46 -10.76 -4.46
CA ARG A 200 15.15 -9.70 -5.45
C ARG A 200 16.08 -9.73 -6.68
N ASP A 201 16.74 -10.86 -6.89
CA ASP A 201 17.64 -11.09 -8.01
C ASP A 201 16.82 -11.55 -9.20
N PHE A 202 17.06 -10.90 -10.34
CA PHE A 202 16.55 -11.34 -11.62
C PHE A 202 17.64 -12.15 -12.32
N PRO A 203 17.27 -13.09 -13.21
CA PRO A 203 18.24 -13.75 -14.06
C PRO A 203 19.13 -12.72 -14.79
N PRO A 204 20.43 -13.00 -15.00
CA PRO A 204 21.37 -12.00 -15.51
C PRO A 204 21.08 -11.54 -16.95
N ASP A 205 20.32 -12.33 -17.70
CA ASP A 205 19.97 -12.14 -19.10
C ASP A 205 18.57 -11.54 -19.30
N VAL A 206 18.01 -10.87 -18.28
CA VAL A 206 16.76 -10.09 -18.44
C VAL A 206 17.02 -8.73 -19.06
N GLU A 207 16.13 -8.28 -19.93
CA GLU A 207 16.12 -6.91 -20.44
C GLU A 207 15.63 -5.96 -19.33
N VAL A 208 16.39 -4.90 -19.03
CA VAL A 208 16.03 -3.91 -18.00
C VAL A 208 15.73 -2.57 -18.63
N ILE A 209 14.48 -2.10 -18.46
CA ILE A 209 13.98 -0.84 -19.00
C ILE A 209 13.77 0.14 -17.84
N TYR A 210 14.38 1.33 -17.94
CA TYR A 210 14.28 2.40 -16.95
C TYR A 210 13.30 3.50 -17.41
N ARG A 211 12.48 4.02 -16.49
CA ARG A 211 11.50 5.10 -16.73
C ARG A 211 11.44 6.08 -15.57
N GLY A 212 11.66 7.38 -15.82
CA GLY A 212 11.66 8.41 -14.76
C GLY A 212 13.01 8.64 -14.08
N TRP A 213 14.11 8.37 -14.79
CA TRP A 213 15.49 8.61 -14.35
C TRP A 213 16.14 9.83 -15.03
N ASP A 214 15.35 10.53 -15.83
CA ASP A 214 15.75 11.68 -16.63
C ASP A 214 15.64 12.98 -15.81
#